data_AF-A0A959PM57-F1
#
_entry.id   AF-A0A959PM57-F1
#
_cell.length_a   1.000
_cell.length_b   1.000
_cell.length_c   1.000
_cell.angle_alpha   90.00
_cell.angle_beta   90.00
_cell.angle_gamma   90.00
#
_symmetry.space_group_name_H-M   'P 1'
#
loop_
_entity.id
_entity.type
_entity.pdbx_description
1 polymer ?
#
loop_
_entity_poly.entity_id
_entity_poly.type
_entity_poly.pdbx_seq_one_letter_code
_entity_poly.pdbx_strand_id
1 'polypeptide(L)'
;MKFPNALAIIIGFVLFAGILTYVIPQGAFDRTTDPDTGKEMVVNGSYHRVEVEHLSPFDVILAIPRGIAGRADLIVLIFLIGGAFVVIEKTGALTEGLDFLAAKVAGKEWLALLALSAVFTAGGILEGMQEEIIGMLPVILLLGKKLRFNVFAMVSISFGSAIVGAAFSPINPFSVVIAQDLAQLPYL
;
A
#
# COMPACT_ATOMS: atom_id res chain seq x y z
N MET A 1 13.81 13.07 -20.54
CA MET A 1 13.04 11.88 -20.95
C MET A 1 11.75 11.87 -20.13
N LYS A 2 10.57 11.74 -20.76
CA LYS A 2 9.30 11.65 -20.01
C LYS A 2 9.15 10.21 -19.54
N PHE A 3 8.98 10.00 -18.25
CA PHE A 3 8.73 8.68 -17.69
C PHE A 3 7.36 8.17 -18.19
N PRO A 4 7.22 6.88 -18.56
CA PRO A 4 5.94 6.35 -19.00
C PRO A 4 4.88 6.45 -17.90
N ASN A 5 3.62 6.60 -18.31
CA ASN A 5 2.49 6.63 -17.38
C ASN A 5 2.42 5.31 -16.58
N ALA A 6 2.09 5.38 -15.29
CA ALA A 6 1.95 4.21 -14.42
C ALA A 6 1.00 3.14 -15.01
N LEU A 7 -0.12 3.55 -15.62
CA LEU A 7 -1.05 2.63 -16.29
C LEU A 7 -0.39 1.90 -17.47
N ALA A 8 0.44 2.60 -18.25
CA ALA A 8 1.16 1.99 -19.36
C ALA A 8 2.19 0.97 -18.87
N ILE A 9 2.84 1.26 -17.74
CA ILE A 9 3.78 0.34 -17.09
C ILE A 9 3.04 -0.92 -16.61
N ILE A 10 1.92 -0.75 -15.89
CA ILE A 10 1.13 -1.87 -15.36
C ILE A 10 0.59 -2.74 -16.50
N ILE A 11 0.01 -2.14 -17.53
CA ILE A 11 -0.46 -2.88 -18.73
C ILE A 11 0.71 -3.62 -19.39
N GLY A 12 1.87 -2.97 -19.50
CA GLY A 12 3.09 -3.60 -20.01
C GLY A 12 3.49 -4.83 -19.21
N PHE A 13 3.46 -4.77 -17.89
CA PHE A 13 3.74 -5.92 -17.02
C PHE A 13 2.71 -7.04 -17.16
N VAL A 14 1.41 -6.72 -17.27
CA VAL A 14 0.36 -7.73 -17.47
C VAL A 14 0.56 -8.46 -18.80
N LEU A 15 0.85 -7.74 -19.88
CA LEU A 15 1.13 -8.33 -21.18
C LEU A 15 2.41 -9.18 -21.16
N PHE A 16 3.46 -8.66 -20.53
CA PHE A 16 4.73 -9.38 -20.38
C PHE A 16 4.55 -10.68 -19.58
N ALA A 17 3.83 -10.63 -18.45
CA ALA A 17 3.50 -11.80 -17.66
C ALA A 17 2.67 -12.83 -18.46
N GLY A 18 1.68 -12.36 -19.24
CA GLY A 18 0.91 -13.22 -20.14
C GLY A 18 1.78 -13.92 -21.18
N ILE A 19 2.73 -13.23 -21.80
CA ILE A 19 3.69 -13.84 -22.75
C ILE A 19 4.55 -14.89 -22.04
N LEU A 20 5.03 -14.59 -20.83
CA LEU A 20 5.83 -15.52 -20.05
C LEU A 20 5.10 -16.83 -19.74
N THR A 21 3.76 -16.83 -19.65
CA THR A 21 3.00 -18.07 -19.43
C THR A 21 3.06 -19.07 -20.59
N TYR A 22 3.48 -18.65 -21.79
CA TYR A 22 3.73 -19.55 -22.92
C TYR A 22 5.17 -20.07 -22.97
N VAL A 23 6.11 -19.35 -22.34
CA VAL A 23 7.54 -19.68 -22.38
C VAL A 23 7.93 -20.52 -21.16
N ILE A 24 7.34 -20.22 -20.00
CA ILE A 24 7.65 -20.87 -18.73
C ILE A 24 6.73 -22.09 -18.55
N PRO A 25 7.28 -23.31 -18.46
CA PRO A 25 6.48 -24.50 -18.26
C PRO A 25 5.77 -24.46 -16.90
N GLN A 26 4.49 -24.83 -16.92
CA GLN A 26 3.66 -24.84 -15.72
C GLN A 26 4.04 -26.04 -14.84
N GLY A 27 4.12 -25.80 -13.53
CA GLY A 27 4.44 -26.83 -12.56
C GLY A 27 3.70 -26.62 -11.25
N ALA A 28 3.49 -27.72 -10.55
CA ALA A 28 2.85 -27.75 -9.25
C ALA A 28 3.74 -28.50 -8.25
N PHE A 29 3.50 -28.23 -6.98
CA PHE A 29 4.10 -28.95 -5.87
C PHE A 29 3.00 -29.68 -5.12
N ASP A 30 3.24 -30.94 -4.76
CA ASP A 30 2.34 -31.66 -3.87
C ASP A 30 2.38 -31.03 -2.48
N ARG A 31 1.19 -30.94 -1.87
CA ARG A 31 1.01 -30.42 -0.52
C ARG A 31 0.50 -31.52 0.40
N THR A 32 1.06 -31.60 1.59
CA THR A 32 0.61 -32.51 2.66
C THR A 32 0.34 -31.70 3.92
N THR A 33 -0.64 -32.13 4.71
CA THR A 33 -0.87 -31.52 6.03
C THR A 33 0.17 -32.04 7.01
N ASP A 34 0.90 -31.13 7.64
CA ASP A 34 1.82 -31.45 8.72
C ASP A 34 1.03 -31.89 9.96
N PRO A 35 1.30 -33.09 10.52
CA PRO A 35 0.51 -33.64 11.61
C PRO A 35 0.69 -32.93 12.96
N ASP A 36 1.80 -32.21 13.17
CA ASP A 36 2.08 -31.52 14.43
C ASP A 36 1.52 -30.09 14.45
N THR A 37 1.45 -29.44 13.28
CA THR A 37 1.01 -28.05 13.14
C THR A 37 -0.36 -27.89 12.47
N GLY A 38 -0.87 -28.92 11.79
CA GLY A 38 -2.14 -28.90 11.05
C GLY A 38 -2.12 -28.06 9.78
N LYS A 39 -0.95 -27.62 9.30
CA LYS A 39 -0.78 -26.71 8.16
C LYS A 39 -0.43 -27.45 6.87
N GLU A 40 -0.83 -26.93 5.71
CA GLU A 40 -0.39 -27.45 4.41
C GLU A 40 1.08 -27.10 4.13
N MET A 41 1.93 -28.10 3.93
CA MET A 41 3.34 -27.96 3.58
C MET A 41 3.64 -28.57 2.21
N VAL A 42 4.51 -27.92 1.46
CA VAL A 42 5.02 -28.44 0.19
C VAL A 42 5.97 -29.61 0.46
N VAL A 43 5.72 -30.75 -0.20
CA VAL A 43 6.59 -31.92 -0.12
C VAL A 43 7.90 -31.64 -0.85
N ASN A 44 9.04 -31.82 -0.19
CA ASN A 44 10.35 -31.56 -0.80
C ASN A 44 10.57 -32.50 -2.00
N GLY A 45 10.98 -31.94 -3.14
CA GLY A 45 11.24 -32.70 -4.37
C GLY A 45 9.98 -33.11 -5.15
N SER A 46 8.77 -32.69 -4.74
CA SER A 46 7.50 -33.07 -5.40
C SER A 46 7.15 -32.23 -6.63
N TYR A 47 8.08 -31.39 -7.10
CA TYR A 47 7.86 -30.59 -8.30
C TYR A 47 7.57 -31.50 -9.48
N HIS A 48 6.39 -31.34 -10.07
CA HIS A 48 6.03 -32.02 -11.30
C HIS A 48 5.38 -31.02 -12.25
N ARG A 49 5.51 -31.30 -13.55
CA ARG A 49 4.85 -30.51 -14.57
C ARG A 49 3.37 -30.87 -14.59
N VAL A 50 2.54 -29.84 -14.71
CA VAL A 50 1.10 -29.98 -14.88
C VAL A 50 0.73 -29.48 -16.26
N GLU A 51 -0.03 -30.29 -17.00
CA GLU A 51 -0.65 -29.84 -18.23
C GLU A 51 -1.90 -29.04 -17.87
N VAL A 52 -1.74 -27.72 -17.83
CA VAL A 52 -2.86 -26.79 -17.75
C VAL A 52 -2.98 -26.10 -19.10
N GLU A 53 -4.20 -25.80 -19.50
CA GLU A 53 -4.46 -25.02 -20.70
C GLU A 53 -3.75 -23.66 -20.61
N HIS A 54 -3.13 -23.23 -21.71
CA HIS A 54 -2.49 -21.91 -21.75
C HIS A 54 -3.56 -20.83 -21.63
N LEU A 55 -3.24 -19.76 -20.90
CA LEU A 55 -4.11 -18.58 -20.83
C LEU A 55 -4.42 -18.10 -22.25
N SER A 56 -5.70 -17.86 -22.55
CA SER A 56 -6.04 -17.21 -23.81
C SER A 56 -5.63 -15.73 -23.77
N PRO A 57 -5.43 -15.06 -24.92
CA PRO A 57 -5.23 -13.62 -24.95
C PRO A 57 -6.35 -12.84 -24.25
N PHE A 58 -7.57 -13.38 -24.24
CA PHE A 58 -8.70 -12.80 -23.54
C PHE A 58 -8.58 -12.92 -22.03
N ASP A 59 -8.00 -14.00 -21.51
CA ASP A 59 -7.73 -14.16 -20.07
C ASP A 59 -6.71 -13.15 -19.56
N VAL A 60 -5.71 -12.82 -20.38
CA VAL A 60 -4.72 -11.77 -20.06
C VAL A 60 -5.40 -10.39 -19.97
N ILE A 61 -6.35 -10.10 -20.86
CA ILE A 61 -7.13 -8.85 -20.80
C ILE A 61 -8.06 -8.86 -19.58
N LEU A 62 -8.72 -9.98 -19.29
CA LEU A 62 -9.59 -10.17 -18.12
C LEU A 62 -8.85 -10.10 -16.79
N ALA A 63 -7.53 -10.31 -16.77
CA ALA A 63 -6.72 -10.16 -15.56
C ALA A 63 -6.81 -8.75 -14.98
N ILE A 64 -6.98 -7.72 -15.82
CA ILE A 64 -7.09 -6.32 -15.38
C ILE A 64 -8.37 -6.09 -14.55
N PRO A 65 -9.59 -6.30 -15.07
CA PRO A 65 -10.81 -6.13 -14.29
C PRO A 65 -10.90 -7.10 -13.11
N ARG A 66 -10.37 -8.33 -13.22
CA ARG A 66 -10.28 -9.27 -12.09
C ARG A 66 -9.37 -8.73 -10.98
N GLY A 67 -8.24 -8.14 -11.32
CA GLY A 67 -7.33 -7.51 -10.36
C GLY A 67 -7.97 -6.32 -9.64
N ILE A 68 -8.72 -5.49 -10.39
CA ILE A 68 -9.49 -4.37 -9.80
C ILE A 68 -10.56 -4.90 -8.84
N ALA A 69 -11.34 -5.91 -9.27
CA ALA A 69 -12.36 -6.53 -8.43
C ALA A 69 -11.77 -7.17 -7.16
N GLY A 70 -10.60 -7.80 -7.26
CA GLY A 70 -9.88 -8.39 -6.13
C GLY A 70 -9.33 -7.38 -5.12
N ARG A 71 -9.35 -6.07 -5.44
CA ARG A 71 -8.97 -4.96 -4.55
C ARG A 71 -10.09 -3.93 -4.37
N ALA A 72 -11.33 -4.34 -4.61
CA ALA A 72 -12.49 -3.44 -4.53
C ALA A 72 -12.70 -2.87 -3.12
N ASP A 73 -12.36 -3.63 -2.08
CA ASP A 73 -12.35 -3.22 -0.68
C ASP A 73 -11.48 -1.98 -0.44
N LEU A 74 -10.24 -1.98 -0.94
CA LEU A 74 -9.32 -0.84 -0.83
C LEU A 74 -9.83 0.38 -1.62
N ILE A 75 -10.37 0.15 -2.82
CA ILE A 75 -10.92 1.22 -3.65
C ILE A 75 -12.09 1.90 -2.95
N VAL A 76 -13.01 1.12 -2.37
CA VAL A 76 -14.15 1.63 -1.61
C VAL A 76 -13.70 2.38 -0.37
N LEU A 77 -12.72 1.87 0.37
CA LEU A 77 -12.14 2.55 1.54
C LEU A 77 -11.61 3.94 1.18
N ILE A 78 -10.74 4.04 0.16
CA ILE A 78 -10.17 5.31 -0.29
C ILE A 78 -11.27 6.28 -0.74
N PHE A 79 -12.29 5.77 -1.44
CA PHE A 79 -13.43 6.57 -1.89
C PHE A 79 -14.24 7.13 -0.71
N LEU A 80 -14.51 6.31 0.32
CA LEU A 80 -15.21 6.73 1.53
C LEU A 80 -14.41 7.76 2.33
N ILE A 81 -13.10 7.54 2.48
CA ILE A 81 -12.19 8.50 3.15
C ILE A 81 -12.21 9.83 2.40
N GLY A 82 -12.04 9.81 1.07
CA GLY A 82 -12.11 11.01 0.24
C GLY A 82 -13.45 11.74 0.35
N GLY A 83 -14.56 10.98 0.34
CA GLY A 83 -15.91 11.52 0.54
C GLY A 83 -16.11 12.16 1.91
N ALA A 84 -15.66 11.51 2.98
CA ALA A 84 -15.70 12.04 4.34
C ALA A 84 -14.90 13.34 4.46
N PHE A 85 -13.71 13.40 3.86
CA PHE A 85 -12.90 14.62 3.82
C PHE A 85 -13.63 15.78 3.13
N VAL A 86 -14.31 15.53 2.01
CA VAL A 86 -15.10 16.58 1.33
C VAL A 86 -16.24 17.08 2.22
N VAL A 87 -16.91 16.20 2.96
CA VAL A 87 -17.96 16.61 3.90
C VAL A 87 -17.39 17.47 5.03
N ILE A 88 -16.28 17.06 5.62
CA ILE A 88 -15.60 17.81 6.71
C ILE A 88 -15.08 19.15 6.19
N GLU A 89 -14.53 19.21 4.98
CA GLU A 89 -14.05 20.48 4.40
C GLU A 89 -15.21 21.45 4.15
N LYS A 90 -16.37 20.94 3.71
CA LYS A 90 -17.57 21.77 3.52
C LYS A 90 -18.10 22.39 4.81
N THR A 91 -17.82 21.83 5.98
CA THR A 91 -18.21 22.45 7.26
C THR A 91 -17.26 23.57 7.69
N GLY A 92 -16.10 23.72 7.03
CA GLY A 92 -15.04 24.64 7.44
C GLY A 92 -14.21 24.16 8.63
N ALA A 93 -14.64 23.10 9.31
CA ALA A 93 -13.98 22.58 10.52
C ALA A 93 -12.52 22.19 10.28
N LEU A 94 -12.20 21.66 9.09
CA LEU A 94 -10.83 21.34 8.74
C LEU A 94 -9.96 22.60 8.64
N THR A 95 -10.41 23.61 7.89
CA THR A 95 -9.68 24.87 7.75
C THR A 95 -9.47 25.56 9.10
N GLU A 96 -10.52 25.66 9.94
CA GLU A 96 -10.44 26.22 11.29
C GLU A 96 -9.52 25.42 12.21
N GLY A 97 -9.60 24.08 12.17
CA GLY A 97 -8.73 23.21 12.96
C GLY A 97 -7.26 23.37 12.58
N LEU A 98 -6.97 23.50 11.28
CA LEU A 98 -5.62 23.76 10.80
C LEU A 98 -5.13 25.16 11.19
N ASP A 99 -5.99 26.18 11.19
CA ASP A 99 -5.66 27.52 11.69
C ASP A 99 -5.36 27.53 13.19
N PHE A 100 -6.17 26.83 13.98
CA PHE A 100 -5.95 26.65 15.40
C PHE A 100 -4.60 25.97 15.69
N LEU A 101 -4.30 24.89 14.96
CA LEU A 101 -3.02 24.19 15.09
C LEU A 101 -1.85 25.11 14.72
N ALA A 102 -1.94 25.81 13.58
CA ALA A 102 -0.91 26.73 13.12
C ALA A 102 -0.65 27.86 14.13
N ALA A 103 -1.71 28.45 14.70
CA ALA A 103 -1.59 29.47 15.74
C ALA A 103 -0.94 28.90 17.03
N LYS A 104 -1.28 27.67 17.41
CA LYS A 104 -0.76 27.02 18.62
C LYS A 104 0.72 26.69 18.52
N VAL A 105 1.22 26.39 17.32
CA VAL A 105 2.64 26.10 17.07
C VAL A 105 3.41 27.30 16.51
N ALA A 106 2.82 28.50 16.48
CA ALA A 106 3.47 29.69 15.96
C ALA A 106 4.80 29.98 16.67
N GLY A 107 5.87 30.20 15.90
CA GLY A 107 7.24 30.35 16.40
C GLY A 107 7.93 29.04 16.83
N LYS A 108 7.24 27.90 16.72
CA LYS A 108 7.76 26.55 16.98
C LYS A 108 7.27 25.57 15.91
N GLU A 109 7.23 26.00 14.65
CA GLU A 109 6.65 25.26 13.53
C GLU A 109 7.33 23.90 13.32
N TRP A 110 8.62 23.77 13.70
CA TRP A 110 9.34 22.50 13.69
C TRP A 110 8.71 21.42 14.59
N LEU A 111 8.02 21.79 15.67
CA LEU A 111 7.29 20.84 16.51
C LEU A 111 6.10 20.23 15.77
N ALA A 112 5.46 20.99 14.88
CA ALA A 112 4.40 20.45 14.03
C ALA A 112 4.95 19.43 13.03
N LEU A 113 6.14 19.67 12.46
CA LEU A 113 6.79 18.68 11.60
C LEU A 113 7.18 17.41 12.36
N LEU A 114 7.67 17.54 13.59
CA LEU A 114 7.96 16.38 14.44
C LEU A 114 6.71 15.59 14.80
N ALA A 115 5.63 16.27 15.18
CA ALA A 115 4.35 15.62 15.46
C ALA A 115 3.82 14.91 14.22
N LEU A 116 3.87 15.56 13.06
CA LEU A 116 3.45 14.99 11.79
C LEU A 116 4.29 13.75 11.46
N SER A 117 5.61 13.86 11.57
CA SER A 117 6.54 12.74 11.40
C SER A 117 6.21 11.57 12.33
N ALA A 118 5.93 11.82 13.60
CA ALA A 118 5.59 10.79 14.58
C ALA A 118 4.27 10.09 14.23
N VAL A 119 3.24 10.85 13.82
CA VAL A 119 1.95 10.30 13.37
C VAL A 119 2.14 9.41 12.13
N PHE A 120 2.86 9.89 11.12
CA PHE A 120 3.11 9.11 9.91
C PHE A 120 4.02 7.90 10.17
N THR A 121 5.01 8.02 11.05
CA THR A 121 5.83 6.87 11.47
C THR A 121 4.97 5.83 12.17
N ALA A 122 4.08 6.25 13.08
CA ALA A 122 3.16 5.34 13.76
C ALA A 122 2.21 4.65 12.77
N GLY A 123 1.60 5.38 11.83
CA GLY A 123 0.79 4.79 10.77
C GLY A 123 1.59 3.83 9.88
N GLY A 124 2.83 4.18 9.56
CA GLY A 124 3.77 3.28 8.88
C GLY A 124 4.02 1.99 9.66
N ILE A 125 4.23 2.08 10.98
CA ILE A 125 4.45 0.92 11.85
C ILE A 125 3.18 0.06 11.92
N LEU A 126 2.01 0.65 12.13
CA LEU A 126 0.79 -0.10 12.44
C LEU A 126 0.19 -0.78 11.21
N GLU A 127 0.12 -0.07 10.08
CA GLU A 127 -0.62 -0.53 8.90
C GLU A 127 0.13 -0.30 7.59
N GLY A 128 1.35 0.23 7.62
CA GLY A 128 2.09 0.54 6.39
C GLY A 128 1.44 1.66 5.59
N MET A 129 0.96 2.70 6.28
CA MET A 129 0.10 3.80 5.81
C MET A 129 0.68 4.64 4.64
N GLN A 130 0.85 4.04 3.46
CA GLN A 130 1.41 4.69 2.26
C GLN A 130 0.31 5.16 1.31
N GLU A 131 -0.73 4.35 1.12
CA GLU A 131 -1.80 4.63 0.16
C GLU A 131 -2.76 5.70 0.68
N GLU A 132 -2.97 5.75 1.99
CA GLU A 132 -3.83 6.72 2.68
C GLU A 132 -3.22 8.13 2.62
N ILE A 133 -1.89 8.23 2.57
CA ILE A 133 -1.18 9.52 2.44
C ILE A 133 -1.59 10.23 1.15
N ILE A 134 -1.75 9.48 0.06
CA ILE A 134 -2.16 10.03 -1.23
C ILE A 134 -3.52 10.72 -1.10
N GLY A 135 -4.46 10.09 -0.40
CA GLY A 135 -5.77 10.67 -0.09
C GLY A 135 -5.69 11.90 0.82
N MET A 136 -4.77 11.92 1.78
CA MET A 136 -4.58 13.03 2.72
C MET A 136 -3.70 14.19 2.20
N LEU A 137 -3.08 14.05 1.04
CA LEU A 137 -2.18 15.06 0.46
C LEU A 137 -2.77 16.49 0.48
N PRO A 138 -4.04 16.73 0.08
CA PRO A 138 -4.60 18.08 0.12
C PRO A 138 -4.51 18.73 1.52
N VAL A 139 -4.79 17.95 2.56
CA VAL A 139 -4.78 18.41 3.96
C VAL A 139 -3.35 18.68 4.43
N ILE A 140 -2.43 17.76 4.13
CA ILE A 140 -1.01 17.87 4.45
C ILE A 140 -0.42 19.14 3.80
N LEU A 141 -0.75 19.39 2.53
CA LEU A 141 -0.26 20.56 1.81
C LEU A 141 -0.92 21.86 2.29
N LEU A 142 -2.20 21.82 2.66
CA LEU A 142 -2.89 22.97 3.26
C LEU A 142 -2.26 23.36 4.60
N LEU A 143 -1.97 22.38 5.46
CA LEU A 143 -1.24 22.58 6.71
C LEU A 143 0.15 23.16 6.45
N GLY A 144 0.89 22.60 5.50
CA GLY A 144 2.20 23.11 5.10
C GLY A 144 2.17 24.57 4.68
N LYS A 145 1.18 24.96 3.89
CA LYS A 145 0.97 26.35 3.48
C LYS A 145 0.75 27.28 4.68
N LYS A 146 -0.07 26.87 5.66
CA LYS A 146 -0.31 27.65 6.89
C LYS A 146 0.95 27.75 7.77
N LEU A 147 1.74 26.68 7.85
CA LEU A 147 3.02 26.63 8.58
C LEU A 147 4.21 27.20 7.81
N ARG A 148 4.00 27.68 6.57
CA ARG A 148 5.03 28.23 5.66
C ARG A 148 6.10 27.21 5.26
N PHE A 149 5.77 25.92 5.26
CA PHE A 149 6.60 24.86 4.68
C PHE A 149 6.27 24.65 3.20
N ASN A 150 7.30 24.27 2.44
CA ASN A 150 7.12 23.95 1.02
C ASN A 150 6.53 22.55 0.83
N VAL A 151 5.98 22.30 -0.36
CA VAL A 151 5.36 21.02 -0.75
C VAL A 151 6.31 19.85 -0.55
N PHE A 152 7.58 20.00 -0.94
CA PHE A 152 8.57 18.93 -0.81
C PHE A 152 8.80 18.52 0.64
N ALA A 153 8.91 19.46 1.57
CA ALA A 153 9.08 19.19 3.00
C ALA A 153 7.89 18.42 3.57
N MET A 154 6.68 18.84 3.23
CA MET A 154 5.46 18.18 3.70
C MET A 154 5.30 16.77 3.13
N VAL A 155 5.55 16.57 1.84
CA VAL A 155 5.50 15.23 1.24
C VAL A 155 6.60 14.34 1.84
N SER A 156 7.81 14.88 2.01
CA SER A 156 8.94 14.11 2.55
C SER A 156 8.73 13.69 4.01
N ILE A 157 8.25 14.60 4.86
CA ILE A 157 8.00 14.28 6.27
C ILE A 157 6.80 13.35 6.46
N SER A 158 5.82 13.38 5.56
CA SER A 158 4.67 12.47 5.63
C SER A 158 5.03 11.11 5.06
N PHE A 159 5.33 11.05 3.76
CA PHE A 159 5.59 9.81 3.05
C PHE A 159 6.89 9.15 3.50
N GLY A 160 7.95 9.93 3.71
CA GLY A 160 9.23 9.41 4.18
C GLY A 160 9.14 8.80 5.58
N SER A 161 8.46 9.47 6.51
CA SER A 161 8.29 8.93 7.87
C SER A 161 7.43 7.67 7.89
N ALA A 162 6.38 7.59 7.07
CA ALA A 162 5.60 6.36 6.92
C ALA A 162 6.40 5.20 6.33
N ILE A 163 7.26 5.46 5.33
CA ILE A 163 8.17 4.44 4.80
C ILE A 163 9.13 3.93 5.88
N VAL A 164 9.76 4.85 6.63
CA VAL A 164 10.66 4.47 7.73
C VAL A 164 9.91 3.64 8.76
N GLY A 165 8.73 4.08 9.19
CA GLY A 165 7.88 3.31 10.11
C GLY A 165 7.54 1.91 9.59
N ALA A 166 7.15 1.79 8.32
CA ALA A 166 6.81 0.53 7.70
C ALA A 166 8.01 -0.41 7.55
N ALA A 167 9.21 0.12 7.30
CA ALA A 167 10.44 -0.65 7.14
C ALA A 167 10.90 -1.30 8.46
N PHE A 168 10.63 -0.65 9.60
CA PHE A 168 10.98 -1.15 10.94
C PHE A 168 9.79 -1.72 11.71
N SER A 169 8.64 -1.90 11.03
CA SER A 169 7.45 -2.41 11.68
C SER A 169 7.60 -3.89 12.04
N PRO A 170 7.35 -4.28 13.29
CA PRO A 170 7.29 -5.70 13.68
C PRO A 170 5.97 -6.37 13.30
N ILE A 171 4.93 -5.62 12.93
CA ILE A 171 3.57 -6.12 12.72
C ILE A 171 3.01 -5.78 11.34
N ASN A 172 3.86 -5.33 10.41
CA ASN A 172 3.41 -4.88 9.10
C ASN A 172 2.76 -6.04 8.33
N PRO A 173 1.46 -5.93 8.00
CA PRO A 173 0.72 -7.02 7.37
C PRO A 173 1.19 -7.30 5.94
N PHE A 174 1.85 -6.33 5.31
CA PHE A 174 2.35 -6.42 3.94
C PHE A 174 3.78 -6.96 3.84
N SER A 175 4.48 -7.13 4.96
CA SER A 175 5.84 -7.68 4.97
C SER A 175 6.01 -8.77 6.01
N VAL A 176 5.90 -8.43 7.29
CA VAL A 176 6.21 -9.36 8.39
C VAL A 176 5.20 -10.50 8.44
N VAL A 177 3.90 -10.21 8.34
CA VAL A 177 2.87 -11.26 8.38
C VAL A 177 3.01 -12.21 7.19
N ILE A 178 3.28 -11.69 5.98
CA ILE A 178 3.54 -12.52 4.80
C ILE A 178 4.82 -13.34 5.00
N ALA A 179 5.88 -12.75 5.55
CA ALA A 179 7.11 -13.48 5.83
C ALA A 179 6.93 -14.55 6.91
N GLN A 180 6.12 -14.30 7.95
CA GLN A 180 5.78 -15.26 8.99
C GLN A 180 4.96 -16.41 8.42
N ASP A 181 4.01 -16.13 7.53
CA ASP A 181 3.23 -17.16 6.82
C ASP A 181 4.16 -18.03 5.95
N LEU A 182 5.02 -17.41 5.15
CA LEU A 182 6.01 -18.10 4.31
C LEU A 182 7.05 -18.90 5.12
N ALA A 183 7.50 -18.36 6.25
CA ALA A 183 8.45 -18.99 7.17
C ALA A 183 7.79 -19.92 8.19
N GLN A 184 6.46 -20.06 8.13
CA GLN A 184 5.66 -20.94 8.99
C GLN A 184 5.70 -20.61 10.49
N LEU A 185 6.01 -19.36 10.85
CA LEU A 185 6.03 -18.87 12.23
C LEU A 185 4.62 -18.49 12.73
N PRO A 186 4.36 -18.53 14.04
CA PRO A 186 3.15 -17.93 14.61
C PRO A 186 3.10 -16.43 14.33
N TYR A 187 1.90 -15.92 14.06
CA TYR A 187 1.66 -14.48 13.90
C TYR A 187 1.91 -13.74 15.22
N LEU A 188 2.47 -12.53 15.09
CA LEU A 188 2.67 -11.59 16.22
C LEU A 188 1.35 -10.96 16.68
#